data_AF-A0A522YQU8-F1
#
_entry.id   AF-A0A522YQU8-F1
#
_cell.length_a   1.000
_cell.length_b   1.000
_cell.length_c   1.000
_cell.angle_alpha   90.00
_cell.angle_beta   90.00
_cell.angle_gamma   90.00
#
_symmetry.space_group_name_H-M   'P 1'
#
loop_
_entity.id
_entity.type
_entity.pdbx_description
1 polymer ?
#
loop_
_entity_poly.entity_id
_entity_poly.type
_entity_poly.pdbx_seq_one_letter_code
_entity_poly.pdbx_strand_id
1 'polypeptide(L)' 'DRRMIGVDQKHCPDYVKLAESYGAQGIRVGNLEELGNAIKAGLKSDVATVIDIPIDPEEDVLPFVAPGTSLKDMILPS' A
#
# COMPACT_ATOMS: atom_id res chain seq x y z
N ASP A 1 4.34 -2.70 24.50
CA ASP A 1 4.97 -3.41 23.38
C ASP A 1 3.94 -3.57 22.28
N ARG A 2 4.16 -2.97 21.09
CA ARG A 2 3.20 -3.07 19.97
C ARG A 2 3.42 -4.41 19.28
N ARG A 3 2.40 -5.27 19.25
CA ARG A 3 2.49 -6.58 18.59
C ARG A 3 2.15 -6.42 17.12
N MET A 4 3.15 -6.21 16.29
CA MET A 4 3.02 -6.18 14.84
C MET A 4 3.14 -7.61 14.27
N ILE A 5 2.25 -7.95 13.32
CA ILE A 5 2.36 -9.18 12.53
C ILE A 5 2.57 -8.73 11.08
N GLY A 6 3.83 -8.75 10.65
CA GLY A 6 4.23 -8.33 9.31
C GLY A 6 5.62 -8.85 8.98
N VAL A 7 5.94 -8.87 7.69
CA VAL A 7 7.29 -9.17 7.21
C VAL A 7 7.90 -7.86 6.74
N ASP A 8 8.89 -7.35 7.49
CA ASP A 8 9.75 -6.29 7.00
C ASP A 8 10.66 -6.86 5.91
N GLN A 9 10.43 -6.43 4.68
CA GLN A 9 11.16 -6.94 3.53
C GLN A 9 12.55 -6.31 3.36
N LYS A 10 12.96 -5.33 4.19
CA LYS A 10 14.27 -4.62 4.25
C LYS A 10 14.80 -4.04 2.94
N HIS A 11 14.97 -4.86 1.91
CA HIS A 11 15.51 -4.54 0.58
C HIS A 11 14.47 -4.86 -0.50
N CYS A 12 13.38 -4.09 -0.54
CA CYS A 12 12.47 -4.16 -1.68
C CYS A 12 13.17 -3.64 -2.95
N PRO A 13 12.96 -4.27 -4.11
CA PRO A 13 13.44 -3.75 -5.38
C PRO A 13 12.70 -2.46 -5.74
N ASP A 14 13.25 -1.71 -6.70
CA ASP A 14 12.52 -0.62 -7.32
C ASP A 14 11.42 -1.20 -8.23
N TYR A 15 10.18 -1.19 -7.73
CA TYR A 15 9.01 -1.75 -8.43
C TYR A 15 8.70 -1.03 -9.74
N VAL A 16 9.04 0.26 -9.86
CA VAL A 16 8.87 1.03 -11.09
C VAL A 16 9.79 0.46 -12.16
N LYS A 17 11.09 0.33 -11.85
CA LYS A 17 12.06 -0.23 -12.80
C LYS A 17 11.81 -1.70 -13.11
N LEU A 18 11.31 -2.45 -12.13
CA LEU A 18 10.92 -3.83 -12.35
C LEU A 18 9.80 -3.91 -13.40
N ALA A 19 8.74 -3.11 -13.24
CA ALA A 19 7.65 -3.05 -14.21
C ALA A 19 8.15 -2.70 -15.63
N GLU A 20 8.97 -1.65 -15.74
CA GLU A 20 9.57 -1.22 -17.00
C GLU A 20 10.38 -2.34 -17.68
N SER A 21 11.12 -3.14 -16.90
CA SER A 21 11.92 -4.26 -17.43
C SER A 21 11.07 -5.36 -18.09
N TYR A 22 9.81 -5.50 -17.67
CA TYR A 22 8.84 -6.43 -18.24
C TYR A 22 7.96 -5.80 -19.33
N GLY A 23 8.24 -4.55 -19.75
CA GLY A 23 7.43 -3.83 -20.74
C GLY A 23 6.11 -3.28 -20.18
N ALA A 24 5.95 -3.26 -18.86
CA ALA A 24 4.85 -2.60 -18.18
C ALA A 24 5.20 -1.14 -17.86
N GLN A 25 4.18 -0.33 -17.57
CA GLN A 25 4.36 1.03 -17.08
C GLN A 25 4.58 1.00 -15.56
N GLY A 26 5.63 1.66 -15.07
CA GLY A 26 5.84 1.90 -13.64
C GLY A 26 5.54 3.34 -13.26
N ILE A 27 4.83 3.57 -12.16
CA ILE A 27 4.56 4.91 -11.61
C ILE A 27 4.77 4.86 -10.10
N ARG A 28 5.57 5.78 -9.53
CA ARG A 28 5.64 5.98 -8.08
C ARG A 28 4.89 7.25 -7.71
N VAL A 29 4.11 7.20 -6.63
CA VAL A 29 3.32 8.34 -6.14
C VAL A 29 3.60 8.58 -4.65
N GLY A 30 3.60 9.84 -4.23
CA GLY A 30 3.87 10.25 -2.85
C GLY A 30 2.70 10.92 -2.13
N ASN A 31 1.57 11.15 -2.82
CA ASN A 31 0.39 11.78 -2.23
C ASN A 31 -0.91 11.37 -2.96
N LEU A 32 -2.04 11.77 -2.38
CA LEU A 32 -3.37 11.41 -2.87
C LEU A 32 -3.70 12.00 -4.25
N GLU A 33 -3.19 13.19 -4.58
CA GLU A 33 -3.42 13.82 -5.89
C GLU A 33 -2.68 13.05 -6.99
N GLU A 34 -1.40 12.76 -6.76
CA GLU A 34 -0.58 11.93 -7.63
C GLU A 34 -1.18 10.54 -7.81
N LEU A 35 -1.67 9.93 -6.74
CA LEU A 35 -2.37 8.64 -6.80
C LEU A 35 -3.61 8.71 -7.70
N GLY A 36 -4.43 9.75 -7.53
CA GLY A 36 -5.61 9.96 -8.37
C GLY A 36 -5.25 10.12 -9.86
N ASN A 37 -4.16 10.80 -10.15
CA ASN A 37 -3.65 10.97 -11.52
C ASN A 37 -3.06 9.67 -12.08
N ALA A 38 -2.30 8.91 -11.27
CA ALA A 38 -1.70 7.64 -11.64
C ALA A 38 -2.76 6.57 -11.94
N ILE A 39 -3.83 6.49 -11.13
CA ILE A 39 -4.96 5.58 -11.39
C ILE A 39 -5.61 5.93 -12.73
N LYS A 40 -5.88 7.21 -12.99
CA LYS A 40 -6.46 7.65 -14.28
C LYS A 40 -5.54 7.34 -15.46
N ALA A 41 -4.22 7.46 -15.28
CA ALA A 41 -3.24 7.11 -16.31
C ALA A 41 -3.20 5.61 -16.57
N GLY A 42 -3.14 4.79 -15.51
CA GLY A 42 -3.12 3.33 -15.62
C GLY A 42 -4.39 2.76 -16.25
N LEU A 43 -5.56 3.32 -15.94
CA LEU A 43 -6.84 2.92 -16.57
C LEU A 43 -6.93 3.24 -18.06
N LYS A 44 -6.10 4.17 -18.57
CA LYS A 44 -6.03 4.53 -19.99
C LYS A 44 -4.84 3.87 -20.71
N SER A 45 -3.99 3.15 -19.99
CA SER A 45 -2.79 2.53 -20.53
C SER A 45 -3.14 1.28 -21.32
N ASP A 46 -2.50 1.11 -22.49
CA ASP A 46 -2.61 -0.11 -23.31
C ASP A 46 -1.72 -1.25 -22.77
N VAL A 47 -0.90 -0.97 -21.77
CA VAL A 47 -0.01 -1.93 -21.10
C VAL A 47 -0.33 -2.01 -19.61
N ALA A 48 0.05 -3.12 -18.96
CA ALA A 48 -0.07 -3.26 -17.52
C ALA A 48 0.66 -2.10 -16.80
N THR A 49 0.02 -1.54 -15.76
CA THR A 49 0.59 -0.44 -14.97
C THR A 49 0.78 -0.89 -13.53
N VAL A 50 2.00 -0.74 -13.01
CA VAL A 50 2.34 -0.92 -11.60
C VAL A 50 2.45 0.46 -10.96
N ILE A 51 1.62 0.71 -9.94
CA ILE A 51 1.65 1.94 -9.14
C ILE A 51 2.27 1.60 -7.78
N ASP A 52 3.45 2.14 -7.53
CA ASP A 52 4.18 1.99 -6.26
C ASP A 52 3.81 3.14 -5.31
N ILE A 53 3.23 2.78 -4.16
CA ILE A 53 2.67 3.70 -3.17
C ILE A 53 3.36 3.45 -1.83
N PRO A 54 4.37 4.26 -1.46
CA PRO A 54 4.99 4.18 -0.14
C PRO A 54 3.97 4.58 0.94
N ILE A 55 3.79 3.72 1.93
CA ILE A 55 2.95 3.96 3.11
C ILE A 55 3.79 3.85 4.39
N ASP A 56 3.33 4.46 5.47
CA ASP A 56 3.98 4.34 6.78
C ASP A 56 3.73 2.93 7.35
N PRO A 57 4.77 2.13 7.63
CA PRO A 57 4.59 0.80 8.21
C PRO A 57 4.02 0.81 9.63
N GLU A 58 4.03 1.95 10.32
CA GLU A 58 3.53 2.09 11.69
C GLU A 58 2.04 2.49 11.77
N GLU A 59 1.38 2.64 10.61
CA GLU A 59 -0.04 2.97 10.52
C GLU A 59 -0.91 1.79 10.96
N ASP A 60 -1.81 2.05 11.92
CA ASP A 60 -2.68 1.01 12.50
C ASP A 60 -3.87 0.68 11.58
N VAL A 61 -4.16 -0.61 11.42
CA VAL A 61 -5.39 -1.06 10.77
C VAL A 61 -6.52 -1.07 11.80
N LEU A 62 -7.46 -0.14 11.64
CA LEU A 62 -8.64 0.00 12.48
C LEU A 62 -9.93 -0.10 11.63
N PRO A 63 -11.03 -0.62 12.18
CA PRO A 63 -11.17 -1.07 13.55
C PRO A 63 -10.58 -2.47 13.81
N PHE A 64 -10.12 -2.71 15.04
CA PHE A 64 -9.47 -3.96 15.44
C PHE A 64 -10.18 -4.62 16.63
N VAL A 65 -10.46 -5.92 16.52
CA VAL A 65 -10.97 -6.75 17.63
C VAL A 65 -9.81 -7.55 18.17
N ALA A 66 -9.40 -7.25 19.41
CA ALA A 66 -8.28 -7.93 20.04
C ALA A 66 -8.60 -9.41 20.28
N PRO A 67 -7.59 -10.31 20.17
CA PRO A 67 -7.80 -11.72 20.47
C PRO A 67 -8.40 -11.93 21.86
N GLY A 68 -9.53 -12.64 21.93
CA GLY A 68 -10.22 -12.93 23.19
C GLY A 68 -11.23 -11.88 23.64
N THR A 69 -11.48 -10.80 22.90
CA THR A 69 -12.52 -9.81 23.22
C THR A 69 -13.79 -10.00 22.38
N SER A 70 -14.91 -9.41 22.81
CA SER A 70 -16.17 -9.44 22.07
C SER A 70 -16.16 -8.42 20.94
N LEU A 71 -17.02 -8.62 19.93
CA LEU A 71 -17.23 -7.65 18.85
C LEU A 71 -17.65 -6.26 19.35
N LYS A 72 -18.25 -6.18 20.54
CA LYS A 72 -18.65 -4.92 21.17
C LYS A 72 -17.47 -4.12 21.72
N ASP A 73 -16.34 -4.77 21.98
CA ASP A 73 -15.14 -4.20 22.59
C ASP A 73 -14.11 -3.82 21.51
N MET A 74 -14.59 -3.42 20.34
CA MET A 74 -13.79 -3.09 19.17
C MET A 74 -13.01 -1.79 19.40
N ILE A 75 -11.73 -1.80 19.05
CA ILE A 75 -10.88 -0.61 19.04
C ILE A 75 -11.20 0.19 17.78
N LEU A 76 -11.65 1.43 17.96
CA LEU A 76 -12.01 2.35 16.88
C LEU A 76 -10.89 3.38 16.61
N PRO A 77 -10.84 3.97 15.40
CA PRO A 77 -9.99 5.12 15.13
C PRO A 77 -10.31 6.26 16.09
N SER A 78 -9.27 6.92 16.60
CA SER A 78 -9.38 8.15 17.41
C SER A 78 -9.84 9.35 16.58
#